data_AF-A0ABD3DIQ8-F1
#
_entry.id   AF-A0ABD3DIQ8-F1
#
_cell.length_a   1.000
_cell.length_b   1.000
_cell.length_c   1.000
_cell.angle_alpha   90.00
_cell.angle_beta   90.00
_cell.angle_gamma   90.00
#
_symmetry.space_group_name_H-M   'P 1'
#
loop_
_entity.id
_entity.type
_entity.pdbx_description
1 polymer ?
#
loop_
_entity_poly.entity_id
_entity_poly.type
_entity_poly.pdbx_seq_one_letter_code
_entity_poly.pdbx_strand_id
1 'polypeptide(L)'
;MLHNLLSGRRNMSSLAPVSAANEVEMETRDASPAHFLIKFDSFSFLHKRGIGKIVTREFKSGKYKWRLVIYPNGHGTGKDEESYVSVYLAIADTYDLPSNWEVTAFFSICLFDHVSGKYRYSIGRARRFHALKTEWGFEKFISKKNLTDPSNGYIVDDKCVLGAEVFVNENKAVTQCLSGKSVAEFKILYFSTMKLFRFLKRIFYYFMLFHLFILIVALVMEIGKKIESLAE
;
A
#
# COMPACT_ATOMS: atom_id res chain seq x y z
N MET A 1 1.93 56.66 -22.53
CA MET A 1 1.94 55.43 -21.71
C MET A 1 3.32 54.81 -21.90
N LEU A 2 4.28 55.00 -20.98
CA LEU A 2 4.57 54.05 -19.88
C LEU A 2 4.59 52.59 -20.41
N HIS A 3 5.63 51.75 -20.32
CA HIS A 3 6.85 51.76 -19.51
C HIS A 3 7.73 50.55 -19.97
N ASN A 4 9.03 50.77 -20.14
CA ASN A 4 10.17 49.99 -19.59
C ASN A 4 10.50 48.50 -19.91
N LEU A 5 11.79 48.34 -20.27
CA LEU A 5 12.82 47.40 -19.77
C LEU A 5 12.74 45.91 -20.22
N LEU A 6 13.59 45.48 -21.16
CA LEU A 6 14.98 44.99 -21.00
C LEU A 6 15.12 43.60 -20.36
N SER A 7 15.54 42.67 -21.21
CA SER A 7 16.59 41.65 -21.03
C SER A 7 16.76 41.00 -19.65
N GLY A 8 16.59 39.67 -19.62
CA GLY A 8 16.96 38.85 -18.46
C GLY A 8 17.18 37.39 -18.82
N ARG A 9 18.18 37.11 -19.66
CA ARG A 9 18.78 35.78 -19.80
C ARG A 9 19.41 35.44 -18.45
N ARG A 10 18.80 34.54 -17.68
CA ARG A 10 19.46 33.84 -16.56
C ARG A 10 19.54 32.36 -16.91
N ASN A 11 20.74 31.96 -17.31
CA ASN A 11 21.21 30.61 -17.03
C ASN A 11 21.19 30.46 -15.51
N MET A 12 20.45 29.47 -15.02
CA MET A 12 20.66 28.92 -13.69
C MET A 12 20.77 27.41 -13.88
N SER A 13 22.03 27.00 -13.99
CA SER A 13 22.50 25.65 -13.76
C SER A 13 21.87 25.06 -12.49
N SER A 14 21.63 23.75 -12.54
CA SER A 14 21.73 22.86 -11.38
C SER A 14 20.76 23.14 -10.24
N LEU A 15 19.56 22.58 -10.36
CA LEU A 15 19.03 21.81 -9.25
C LEU A 15 18.94 20.37 -9.75
N ALA A 16 19.78 19.51 -9.16
CA ALA A 16 19.83 18.08 -9.40
C ALA A 16 18.42 17.47 -9.42
N PRO A 17 18.17 16.39 -10.18
CA PRO A 17 17.01 15.57 -9.87
C PRO A 17 17.18 15.17 -8.40
N VAL A 18 16.24 15.56 -7.54
CA VAL A 18 16.16 15.05 -6.18
C VAL A 18 15.83 13.57 -6.31
N SER A 19 16.89 12.79 -6.48
CA SER A 19 16.91 11.34 -6.40
C SER A 19 16.66 10.98 -4.94
N ALA A 20 15.41 10.69 -4.62
CA ALA A 20 15.06 9.88 -3.49
C ALA A 20 14.04 8.85 -3.98
N ALA A 21 14.41 7.59 -3.82
CA ALA A 21 13.70 6.37 -4.16
C ALA A 21 12.16 6.46 -4.05
N ASN A 22 11.46 6.32 -5.17
CA ASN A 22 10.04 5.91 -5.18
C ASN A 22 9.97 4.37 -5.01
N GLU A 23 10.64 3.82 -4.00
CA GLU A 23 10.43 2.43 -3.61
C GLU A 23 9.06 2.29 -2.92
N VAL A 24 8.41 1.14 -3.08
CA VAL A 24 7.11 0.89 -2.45
C VAL A 24 7.28 0.89 -0.94
N GLU A 25 6.52 1.74 -0.25
CA GLU A 25 6.41 1.67 1.20
C GLU A 25 5.74 0.36 1.60
N MET A 26 6.41 -0.38 2.49
CA MET A 26 5.98 -1.71 2.93
C MET A 26 5.89 -1.84 4.44
N GLU A 27 4.89 -2.59 4.89
CA GLU A 27 4.64 -2.92 6.29
C GLU A 27 4.93 -4.40 6.56
N THR A 28 5.42 -4.73 7.76
CA THR A 28 5.72 -6.12 8.14
C THR A 28 4.53 -6.72 8.88
N ARG A 29 4.11 -7.93 8.49
CA ARG A 29 2.99 -8.65 9.10
C ARG A 29 3.34 -10.13 9.25
N ASP A 30 2.91 -10.75 10.35
CA ASP A 30 3.12 -12.19 10.59
C ASP A 30 2.11 -13.06 9.81
N ALA A 31 0.93 -12.49 9.51
CA ALA A 31 -0.14 -13.20 8.80
C ALA A 31 0.22 -13.42 7.31
N SER A 32 0.07 -14.66 6.87
CA SER A 32 0.15 -15.04 5.47
C SER A 32 -1.01 -14.42 4.66
N PRO A 33 -0.82 -14.09 3.37
CA PRO A 33 -1.86 -13.50 2.54
C PRO A 33 -3.11 -14.36 2.50
N ALA A 34 -4.26 -13.75 2.76
CA ALA A 34 -5.53 -14.48 2.80
C ALA A 34 -5.94 -15.12 1.46
N HIS A 35 -5.44 -14.64 0.31
CA HIS A 35 -5.99 -15.00 -1.01
C HIS A 35 -5.05 -15.78 -1.94
N PHE A 36 -3.79 -15.39 -2.03
CA PHE A 36 -2.89 -16.02 -2.98
C PHE A 36 -1.42 -15.95 -2.58
N LEU A 37 -0.72 -17.06 -2.79
CA LEU A 37 0.71 -17.19 -2.69
C LEU A 37 1.25 -17.97 -3.89
N ILE A 38 2.37 -17.50 -4.41
CA ILE A 38 3.18 -18.20 -5.40
C ILE A 38 4.60 -18.37 -4.85
N LYS A 39 5.11 -19.59 -4.99
CA LYS A 39 6.47 -19.96 -4.63
C LYS A 39 7.25 -20.18 -5.92
N PHE A 40 8.41 -19.57 -6.02
CA PHE A 40 9.38 -19.81 -7.07
C PHE A 40 10.48 -20.66 -6.48
N ASP A 41 10.77 -21.82 -7.09
CA ASP A 41 11.86 -22.71 -6.65
C ASP A 41 13.20 -22.44 -7.36
N SER A 42 13.20 -21.54 -8.35
CA SER A 42 14.41 -21.13 -9.07
C SER A 42 14.27 -19.69 -9.56
N PHE A 43 14.23 -18.75 -8.62
CA PHE A 43 13.96 -17.34 -8.95
C PHE A 43 15.06 -16.74 -9.84
N SER A 44 16.33 -17.10 -9.59
CA SER A 44 17.47 -16.65 -10.38
C SER A 44 17.36 -17.00 -11.88
N PHE A 45 16.62 -18.06 -12.21
CA PHE A 45 16.39 -18.49 -13.58
C PHE A 45 15.47 -17.54 -14.36
N LEU A 46 14.55 -16.87 -13.66
CA LEU A 46 13.60 -15.92 -14.25
C LEU A 46 14.30 -14.69 -14.82
N HIS A 47 15.41 -14.29 -14.20
CA HIS A 47 16.25 -13.19 -14.66
C HIS A 47 17.09 -13.58 -15.89
N LYS A 48 17.74 -14.74 -15.85
CA LYS A 48 18.76 -15.15 -16.84
C LYS A 48 18.20 -15.43 -18.24
N ARG A 49 16.95 -15.87 -18.35
CA ARG A 49 16.35 -16.20 -19.65
C ARG A 49 15.68 -15.03 -20.37
N GLY A 50 15.73 -13.82 -19.82
CA GLY A 50 15.04 -12.67 -20.40
C GLY A 50 13.52 -12.85 -20.44
N ILE A 51 12.95 -13.54 -19.43
CA ILE A 51 11.50 -13.71 -19.35
C ILE A 51 10.87 -12.33 -19.14
N GLY A 52 10.11 -11.88 -20.14
CA GLY A 52 9.50 -10.55 -20.11
C GLY A 52 8.38 -10.43 -19.09
N LYS A 53 7.49 -11.44 -18.99
CA LYS A 53 6.32 -11.42 -18.11
C LYS A 53 6.03 -12.84 -17.61
N ILE A 54 5.63 -12.95 -16.35
CA ILE A 54 5.12 -14.16 -15.72
C ILE A 54 3.68 -13.88 -15.29
N VAL A 55 2.75 -14.73 -15.70
CA VAL A 55 1.35 -14.66 -15.30
C VAL A 55 1.04 -15.88 -14.44
N THR A 56 0.53 -15.66 -13.24
CA THR A 56 0.22 -16.75 -12.32
C THR A 56 -1.08 -17.45 -12.71
N ARG A 57 -1.32 -18.62 -12.08
CA ARG A 57 -2.66 -19.21 -12.05
C ARG A 57 -3.67 -18.22 -11.45
N GLU A 58 -4.93 -18.46 -11.78
CA GLU A 58 -6.04 -17.68 -11.26
C GLU A 58 -6.33 -18.02 -9.80
N PHE A 59 -6.80 -17.01 -9.08
CA PHE A 59 -7.35 -17.15 -7.74
C PHE A 59 -8.61 -16.29 -7.59
N LYS A 60 -9.46 -16.64 -6.63
CA LYS A 60 -10.75 -15.98 -6.42
C LYS A 60 -10.69 -15.02 -5.24
N SER A 61 -11.32 -13.88 -5.38
CA SER A 61 -11.70 -12.98 -4.27
C SER A 61 -12.99 -12.26 -4.65
N GLY A 62 -13.96 -12.25 -3.72
CA GLY A 62 -15.36 -11.95 -4.03
C GLY A 62 -15.89 -12.87 -5.14
N LYS A 63 -16.67 -12.31 -6.06
CA LYS A 63 -17.17 -13.01 -7.26
C LYS A 63 -16.23 -12.96 -8.47
N TYR A 64 -15.03 -12.40 -8.33
CA TYR A 64 -14.10 -12.18 -9.44
C TYR A 64 -12.87 -13.08 -9.35
N LYS A 65 -12.27 -13.32 -10.52
CA LYS A 65 -11.00 -14.03 -10.65
C LYS A 65 -9.87 -13.03 -10.87
N TRP A 66 -8.72 -13.34 -10.31
CA TRP A 66 -7.55 -12.47 -10.29
C TRP A 66 -6.29 -13.26 -10.64
N ARG A 67 -5.27 -12.59 -11.16
CA ARG A 67 -3.93 -13.13 -11.41
C ARG A 67 -2.88 -12.13 -10.95
N LEU A 68 -1.74 -12.62 -10.50
CA LEU A 68 -0.54 -11.81 -10.41
C LEU A 68 0.19 -11.81 -11.74
N VAL A 69 0.68 -10.64 -12.11
CA VAL A 69 1.51 -10.39 -13.27
C VAL A 69 2.84 -9.84 -12.77
N ILE A 70 3.91 -10.57 -13.02
CA ILE A 70 5.25 -10.25 -12.53
C ILE A 70 6.15 -9.99 -13.72
N TYR A 71 6.88 -8.88 -13.68
CA TYR A 71 7.92 -8.54 -14.64
C TYR A 71 9.27 -8.57 -13.91
N PRO A 72 10.03 -9.68 -14.00
CA PRO A 72 11.30 -9.83 -13.29
C PRO A 72 12.35 -8.79 -13.68
N ASN A 73 12.19 -8.19 -14.86
CA ASN A 73 13.12 -7.21 -15.44
C ASN A 73 12.46 -5.84 -15.65
N GLY A 74 11.46 -5.50 -14.84
CA GLY A 74 10.76 -4.23 -14.93
C GLY A 74 9.68 -4.19 -16.02
N HIS A 75 8.81 -3.19 -15.94
CA HIS A 75 7.73 -2.96 -16.88
C HIS A 75 7.75 -1.51 -17.39
N GLY A 76 8.45 -1.28 -18.50
CA GLY A 76 8.46 0.00 -19.23
C GLY A 76 9.74 0.15 -20.09
N THR A 77 10.06 1.38 -20.49
CA THR A 77 11.14 1.70 -21.46
C THR A 77 12.32 2.45 -20.85
N GLY A 78 12.34 2.68 -19.54
CA GLY A 78 13.40 3.43 -18.86
C GLY A 78 14.59 2.54 -18.47
N LYS A 79 15.83 3.05 -18.64
CA LYS A 79 17.06 2.34 -18.21
C LYS A 79 17.05 1.94 -16.73
N ASP A 80 16.36 2.71 -15.88
CA ASP A 80 16.29 2.43 -14.45
C ASP A 80 15.26 1.35 -14.09
N GLU A 81 14.31 1.03 -14.98
CA GLU A 81 13.23 0.08 -14.72
C GLU A 81 13.72 -1.37 -14.78
N GLU A 82 14.73 -1.65 -15.59
CA GLU A 82 15.42 -2.95 -15.63
C GLU A 82 16.09 -3.30 -14.29
N SER A 83 16.28 -2.33 -13.40
CA SER A 83 16.85 -2.54 -12.06
C SER A 83 15.81 -2.96 -11.01
N TYR A 84 14.52 -3.02 -11.37
CA TYR A 84 13.43 -3.38 -10.45
C TYR A 84 12.67 -4.60 -10.94
N VAL A 85 12.01 -5.27 -10.00
CA VAL A 85 10.93 -6.21 -10.29
C VAL A 85 9.62 -5.43 -10.19
N SER A 86 8.76 -5.54 -11.21
CA SER A 86 7.42 -4.95 -11.20
C SER A 86 6.38 -6.02 -10.93
N VAL A 87 5.35 -5.69 -10.14
CA VAL A 87 4.28 -6.64 -9.83
C VAL A 87 2.92 -5.96 -9.92
N TYR A 88 2.00 -6.61 -10.62
CA TYR A 88 0.65 -6.13 -10.87
C TYR A 88 -0.37 -7.19 -10.50
N LEU A 89 -1.53 -6.73 -10.05
CA LEU A 89 -2.75 -7.49 -9.93
C LEU A 89 -3.61 -7.24 -11.17
N ALA A 90 -4.04 -8.32 -11.81
CA ALA A 90 -4.91 -8.30 -12.98
C ALA A 90 -6.23 -8.98 -12.66
N ILE A 91 -7.35 -8.41 -13.10
CA ILE A 91 -8.64 -9.12 -13.12
C ILE A 91 -8.69 -10.04 -14.34
N ALA A 92 -9.13 -11.28 -14.13
CA ALA A 92 -9.21 -12.33 -15.13
C ALA A 92 -10.64 -12.52 -15.63
N ASP A 93 -10.79 -13.28 -16.72
CA ASP A 93 -12.07 -13.63 -17.35
C ASP A 93 -13.00 -12.42 -17.59
N THR A 94 -12.42 -11.32 -18.06
CA THR A 94 -13.15 -10.09 -18.35
C THR A 94 -14.13 -10.23 -19.52
N TYR A 95 -14.03 -11.29 -20.32
CA TYR A 95 -14.94 -11.61 -21.41
C TYR A 95 -16.32 -12.07 -20.91
N ASP A 96 -16.39 -12.64 -19.70
CA ASP A 96 -17.64 -13.06 -19.06
C ASP A 96 -18.36 -11.89 -18.37
N LEU A 97 -17.71 -10.70 -18.30
CA LEU A 97 -18.25 -9.53 -17.64
C LEU A 97 -19.05 -8.65 -18.61
N PRO A 98 -20.10 -7.95 -18.15
CA PRO A 98 -20.85 -6.98 -18.96
C PRO A 98 -19.92 -5.92 -19.57
N SER A 99 -20.20 -5.40 -20.77
CA SER A 99 -19.31 -4.46 -21.48
C SER A 99 -18.92 -3.19 -20.69
N ASN A 100 -19.74 -2.77 -19.73
CA ASN A 100 -19.53 -1.62 -18.86
C ASN A 100 -19.15 -2.00 -17.41
N TRP A 101 -18.58 -3.19 -17.20
CA TRP A 101 -18.22 -3.66 -15.88
C TRP A 101 -17.22 -2.72 -15.18
N GLU A 102 -17.41 -2.54 -13.89
CA GLU A 102 -16.50 -1.82 -13.02
C GLU A 102 -16.36 -2.58 -11.70
N VAL A 103 -15.12 -2.78 -11.25
CA VAL A 103 -14.82 -3.43 -9.98
C VAL A 103 -13.85 -2.55 -9.20
N THR A 104 -14.26 -2.11 -8.02
CA THR A 104 -13.32 -1.50 -7.07
C THR A 104 -12.80 -2.58 -6.13
N ALA A 105 -11.49 -2.69 -6.00
CA ALA A 105 -10.85 -3.61 -5.06
C ALA A 105 -9.73 -2.91 -4.29
N PHE A 106 -9.63 -3.19 -3.00
CA PHE A 106 -8.44 -2.92 -2.21
C PHE A 106 -7.49 -4.09 -2.36
N PHE A 107 -6.22 -3.84 -2.64
CA PHE A 107 -5.25 -4.93 -2.67
C PHE A 107 -3.90 -4.52 -2.11
N SER A 108 -3.19 -5.53 -1.61
CA SER A 108 -1.80 -5.47 -1.20
C SER A 108 -1.04 -6.63 -1.85
N ILE A 109 0.20 -6.37 -2.26
CA ILE A 109 1.15 -7.39 -2.75
C ILE A 109 2.20 -7.56 -1.66
N CYS A 110 2.61 -8.80 -1.40
CA CYS A 110 3.62 -9.07 -0.39
C CYS A 110 4.78 -9.92 -0.90
N LEU A 111 5.89 -9.81 -0.19
CA LEU A 111 7.08 -10.63 -0.33
C LEU A 111 7.37 -11.31 1.02
N PHE A 112 7.70 -12.59 1.00
CA PHE A 112 8.08 -13.32 2.22
C PHE A 112 9.56 -13.13 2.51
N ASP A 113 9.87 -12.76 3.74
CA ASP A 113 11.21 -12.76 4.29
C ASP A 113 11.41 -14.10 5.02
N HIS A 114 12.25 -14.94 4.44
CA HIS A 114 12.57 -16.28 4.94
C HIS A 114 13.42 -16.26 6.22
N VAL A 115 14.13 -15.16 6.50
CA VAL A 115 14.98 -15.01 7.68
C VAL A 115 14.14 -14.63 8.89
N SER A 116 13.26 -13.63 8.76
CA SER A 116 12.37 -13.23 9.84
C SER A 116 11.13 -14.11 9.97
N GLY A 117 10.77 -14.86 8.92
CA GLY A 117 9.55 -15.64 8.85
C GLY A 117 8.28 -14.77 8.68
N LYS A 118 8.43 -13.54 8.21
CA LYS A 118 7.35 -12.54 8.10
C LYS A 118 7.11 -12.13 6.66
N TYR A 119 5.98 -11.47 6.44
CA TYR A 119 5.61 -10.93 5.15
C TYR A 119 5.74 -9.41 5.14
N ARG A 120 6.32 -8.87 4.07
CA ARG A 120 6.41 -7.45 3.78
C ARG A 120 5.34 -7.09 2.76
N TYR A 121 4.34 -6.32 3.16
CA TYR A 121 3.19 -5.94 2.36
C TYR A 121 3.31 -4.52 1.84
N SER A 122 2.99 -4.30 0.57
CA SER A 122 2.72 -2.96 0.06
C SER A 122 1.52 -2.34 0.79
N ILE A 123 1.55 -1.04 1.02
CA ILE A 123 0.38 -0.30 1.51
C ILE A 123 -0.82 -0.56 0.59
N GLY A 124 -1.91 -1.06 1.18
CA GLY A 124 -3.13 -1.39 0.45
C GLY A 124 -3.80 -0.16 -0.13
N ARG A 125 -4.14 -0.19 -1.42
CA ARG A 125 -4.82 0.93 -2.10
C ARG A 125 -6.08 0.45 -2.80
N ALA A 126 -7.16 1.24 -2.70
CA ALA A 126 -8.34 1.05 -3.52
C ALA A 126 -8.01 1.36 -4.98
N ARG A 127 -8.31 0.45 -5.88
CA ARG A 127 -8.17 0.65 -7.32
C ARG A 127 -9.43 0.22 -8.04
N ARG A 128 -9.72 0.95 -9.12
CA ARG A 128 -10.91 0.77 -9.95
C ARG A 128 -10.49 0.07 -11.23
N PHE A 129 -10.97 -1.15 -11.41
CA PHE A 129 -10.77 -1.99 -12.57
C PHE A 129 -11.97 -1.83 -13.51
N HIS A 130 -11.71 -1.70 -14.80
CA HIS A 130 -12.73 -1.64 -15.85
C HIS A 130 -12.13 -2.10 -17.19
N ALA A 131 -12.95 -2.15 -18.24
CA ALA A 131 -12.53 -2.67 -19.56
C ALA A 131 -11.24 -2.05 -20.15
N LEU A 132 -10.95 -0.77 -19.85
CA LEU A 132 -9.74 -0.08 -20.33
C LEU A 132 -8.57 -0.13 -19.33
N LYS A 133 -8.82 -0.58 -18.10
CA LYS A 133 -7.81 -0.64 -17.04
C LYS A 133 -8.04 -1.89 -16.18
N THR A 134 -7.51 -3.01 -16.66
CA THR A 134 -7.69 -4.34 -16.05
C THR A 134 -6.54 -4.72 -15.10
N GLU A 135 -5.45 -3.95 -15.08
CA GLU A 135 -4.26 -4.22 -14.27
C GLU A 135 -3.86 -2.98 -13.44
N TRP A 136 -3.54 -3.21 -12.17
CA TRP A 136 -3.00 -2.22 -11.23
C TRP A 136 -1.87 -2.82 -10.43
N GLY A 137 -0.82 -2.05 -10.13
CA GLY A 137 0.35 -2.59 -9.47
C GLY A 137 1.40 -1.55 -9.16
N PHE A 138 2.62 -2.05 -8.97
CA PHE A 138 3.80 -1.28 -8.63
C PHE A 138 4.89 -1.56 -9.66
N GLU A 139 5.23 -0.53 -10.41
CA GLU A 139 6.30 -0.58 -11.41
C GLU A 139 7.67 -0.80 -10.75
N LYS A 140 7.93 -0.11 -9.62
CA LYS A 140 9.13 -0.27 -8.80
C LYS A 140 8.80 -0.99 -7.49
N PHE A 141 8.30 -2.22 -7.58
CA PHE A 141 7.86 -2.98 -6.39
C PHE A 141 9.04 -3.26 -5.44
N ILE A 142 10.12 -3.84 -5.97
CA ILE A 142 11.36 -4.04 -5.22
C ILE A 142 12.56 -3.91 -6.17
N SER A 143 13.62 -3.24 -5.72
CA SER A 143 14.86 -3.20 -6.48
C SER A 143 15.51 -4.58 -6.50
N LYS A 144 16.11 -4.96 -7.64
CA LYS A 144 16.81 -6.24 -7.78
C LYS A 144 17.91 -6.37 -6.73
N LYS A 145 18.63 -5.28 -6.44
CA LYS A 145 19.64 -5.20 -5.38
C LYS A 145 19.06 -5.65 -4.04
N ASN A 146 17.96 -5.04 -3.58
CA ASN A 146 17.35 -5.38 -2.29
C ASN A 146 16.79 -6.81 -2.29
N LEU A 147 16.22 -7.25 -3.41
CA LEU A 147 15.67 -8.60 -3.55
C LEU A 147 16.74 -9.69 -3.47
N THR A 148 17.92 -9.46 -4.05
CA THR A 148 19.01 -10.44 -4.08
C THR A 148 19.98 -10.33 -2.91
N ASP A 149 19.91 -9.27 -2.12
CA ASP A 149 20.74 -9.09 -0.93
C ASP A 149 20.36 -10.16 0.12
N PRO A 150 21.26 -11.09 0.48
CA PRO A 150 20.95 -12.16 1.44
C PRO A 150 20.53 -11.65 2.81
N SER A 151 20.96 -10.44 3.21
CA SER A 151 20.61 -9.85 4.50
C SER A 151 19.12 -9.48 4.61
N ASN A 152 18.44 -9.29 3.49
CA ASN A 152 17.01 -8.98 3.45
C ASN A 152 16.12 -10.23 3.45
N GLY A 153 16.69 -11.43 3.25
CA GLY A 153 15.99 -12.71 3.43
C GLY A 153 14.92 -13.06 2.39
N TYR A 154 14.77 -12.30 1.30
CA TYR A 154 13.71 -12.54 0.29
C TYR A 154 13.99 -13.70 -0.66
N ILE A 155 15.26 -14.05 -0.85
CA ILE A 155 15.70 -15.22 -1.62
C ILE A 155 16.59 -16.09 -0.73
N VAL A 156 16.16 -17.31 -0.46
CA VAL A 156 16.93 -18.32 0.27
C VAL A 156 16.83 -19.65 -0.48
N ASP A 157 17.96 -20.31 -0.74
CA ASP A 157 18.06 -21.52 -1.57
C ASP A 157 17.45 -21.36 -2.98
N ASP A 158 17.61 -20.18 -3.58
CA ASP A 158 16.99 -19.75 -4.85
C ASP A 158 15.44 -19.76 -4.84
N LYS A 159 14.84 -19.85 -3.63
CA LYS A 159 13.41 -19.80 -3.42
C LYS A 159 12.97 -18.39 -3.08
N CYS A 160 11.85 -17.97 -3.66
CA CYS A 160 11.21 -16.69 -3.41
C CYS A 160 9.70 -16.88 -3.31
N VAL A 161 9.04 -16.18 -2.39
CA VAL A 161 7.59 -16.27 -2.22
C VAL A 161 6.95 -14.90 -2.33
N LEU A 162 6.04 -14.78 -3.30
CA LEU A 162 5.21 -13.59 -3.54
C LEU A 162 3.75 -13.91 -3.23
N GLY A 163 2.98 -12.89 -2.84
CA GLY A 163 1.56 -13.07 -2.55
C GLY A 163 0.73 -11.83 -2.83
N ALA A 164 -0.58 -12.03 -2.77
CA ALA A 164 -1.57 -10.97 -2.92
C ALA A 164 -2.73 -11.14 -1.95
N GLU A 165 -3.16 -10.03 -1.37
CA GLU A 165 -4.44 -9.90 -0.68
C GLU A 165 -5.34 -8.98 -1.50
N VAL A 166 -6.57 -9.41 -1.76
CA VAL A 166 -7.53 -8.68 -2.57
C VAL A 166 -8.86 -8.67 -1.85
N PHE A 167 -9.42 -7.48 -1.62
CA PHE A 167 -10.73 -7.28 -1.03
C PHE A 167 -11.59 -6.51 -2.01
N VAL A 168 -12.55 -7.20 -2.61
CA VAL A 168 -13.48 -6.59 -3.55
C VAL A 168 -14.47 -5.74 -2.79
N ASN A 169 -14.60 -4.49 -3.20
CA ASN A 169 -15.60 -3.60 -2.65
C ASN A 169 -16.95 -3.90 -3.31
N GLU A 170 -17.77 -4.71 -2.66
CA GLU A 170 -19.12 -5.07 -3.11
C GLU A 170 -20.16 -3.97 -2.80
N ASN A 171 -19.78 -2.70 -2.92
CA ASN A 171 -20.69 -1.58 -2.75
C ASN A 171 -21.77 -1.60 -3.85
N LYS A 172 -22.82 -2.41 -3.66
CA LYS A 172 -24.15 -2.02 -4.07
C LYS A 172 -24.48 -0.84 -3.17
N ALA A 173 -24.40 0.38 -3.71
CA ALA A 173 -25.08 1.49 -3.07
C ALA A 173 -26.53 1.02 -2.84
N VAL A 174 -26.93 0.88 -1.58
CA VAL A 174 -28.34 0.68 -1.24
C VAL A 174 -28.99 2.04 -1.47
N THR A 175 -29.38 2.30 -2.71
CA THR A 175 -30.13 3.50 -3.07
C THR A 175 -31.57 3.27 -2.61
N GLN A 176 -31.87 3.65 -1.37
CA GLN A 176 -33.24 3.77 -0.94
C GLN A 176 -33.77 5.09 -1.49
N CYS A 177 -34.66 5.06 -2.49
CA CYS A 177 -35.42 6.24 -2.88
C CYS A 177 -36.34 6.60 -1.72
N LEU A 178 -35.95 7.62 -0.97
CA LEU A 178 -36.75 8.17 0.12
C LEU A 178 -37.80 9.11 -0.50
N SER A 179 -39.04 8.64 -0.65
CA SER A 179 -40.16 9.59 -0.67
C SER A 179 -40.21 10.28 0.70
N GLY A 180 -40.57 11.57 0.74
CA GLY A 180 -40.13 12.58 1.74
C GLY A 180 -40.28 12.30 3.24
N LYS A 181 -40.81 11.16 3.69
CA LYS A 181 -40.90 10.77 5.10
C LYS A 181 -39.58 10.22 5.68
N SER A 182 -38.79 9.49 4.89
CA SER A 182 -37.60 8.79 5.40
C SER A 182 -36.31 9.62 5.39
N VAL A 183 -36.30 10.79 4.73
CA VAL A 183 -35.17 11.74 4.76
C VAL A 183 -34.93 12.30 6.17
N ALA A 184 -36.00 12.51 6.94
CA ALA A 184 -35.91 12.99 8.32
C ALA A 184 -35.27 11.94 9.25
N GLU A 185 -35.67 10.68 9.12
CA GLU A 185 -35.12 9.56 9.89
C GLU A 185 -33.63 9.35 9.58
N PHE A 186 -33.24 9.43 8.30
CA PHE A 186 -31.83 9.30 7.90
C PHE A 186 -30.96 10.46 8.42
N LYS A 187 -31.50 11.69 8.41
CA LYS A 187 -30.83 12.84 9.05
C LYS A 187 -30.65 12.62 10.55
N ILE A 188 -31.65 12.09 11.25
CA ILE A 188 -31.58 11.84 12.70
C ILE A 188 -30.52 10.78 13.02
N LEU A 189 -30.51 9.65 12.28
CA LEU A 189 -29.50 8.61 12.47
C LEU A 189 -28.09 9.14 12.18
N TYR A 190 -27.89 9.82 11.05
CA TYR A 190 -26.58 10.39 10.71
C TYR A 190 -26.10 11.43 11.72
N PHE A 191 -26.99 12.31 12.19
CA PHE A 191 -26.64 13.31 13.19
C PHE A 191 -26.33 12.66 14.55
N SER A 192 -27.03 11.57 14.90
CA SER A 192 -26.79 10.80 16.13
C SER A 192 -25.45 10.04 16.08
N THR A 193 -25.15 9.33 14.98
CA THR A 193 -23.88 8.61 14.80
C THR A 193 -22.69 9.57 14.73
N MET A 194 -22.84 10.72 14.05
CA MET A 194 -21.80 11.75 14.02
C MET A 194 -21.61 12.44 15.38
N LYS A 195 -22.66 12.59 16.20
CA LYS A 195 -22.52 13.04 17.60
C LYS A 195 -21.75 12.01 18.43
N LEU A 196 -22.09 10.72 18.30
CA LEU A 196 -21.41 9.64 19.02
C LEU A 196 -19.94 9.55 18.63
N PHE A 197 -19.60 9.66 17.35
CA PHE A 197 -18.22 9.67 16.87
C PHE A 197 -17.40 10.85 17.40
N ARG A 198 -18.01 12.06 17.46
CA ARG A 198 -17.37 13.24 18.08
C ARG A 198 -17.18 13.07 19.58
N PHE A 199 -18.16 12.48 20.27
CA PHE A 199 -18.07 12.18 21.70
C PHE A 199 -16.97 11.17 22.00
N LEU A 200 -16.87 10.09 21.22
CA LEU A 200 -15.81 9.09 21.33
C LEU A 200 -14.43 9.69 21.09
N LYS A 201 -14.25 10.51 20.03
CA LYS A 201 -13.00 11.24 19.81
C LYS A 201 -12.60 12.12 20.99
N ARG A 202 -13.57 12.74 21.66
CA ARG A 202 -13.34 13.58 22.83
C ARG A 202 -12.91 12.75 24.04
N ILE A 203 -13.51 11.57 24.25
CA ILE A 203 -13.09 10.63 25.29
C ILE A 203 -11.66 10.15 25.05
N PHE A 204 -11.32 9.72 23.82
CA PHE A 204 -9.96 9.30 23.49
C PHE A 204 -8.92 10.40 23.71
N TYR A 205 -9.27 11.65 23.40
CA TYR A 205 -8.40 12.81 23.66
C TYR A 205 -8.12 13.02 25.15
N TYR A 206 -9.15 12.97 26.01
CA TYR A 206 -8.96 13.11 27.45
C TYR A 206 -8.23 11.91 28.07
N PHE A 207 -8.46 10.69 27.55
CA PHE A 207 -7.70 9.51 27.97
C PHE A 207 -6.19 9.65 27.66
N MET A 208 -5.86 10.14 26.47
CA MET A 208 -4.47 10.43 26.07
C MET A 208 -3.83 11.50 26.98
N LEU A 209 -4.54 12.59 27.28
CA LEU A 209 -4.04 13.65 28.16
C LEU A 209 -3.84 13.17 29.60
N PHE A 210 -4.75 12.34 30.12
CA PHE A 210 -4.63 11.77 31.47
C PHE A 210 -3.42 10.83 31.58
N HIS A 211 -3.21 9.98 30.58
CA HIS A 211 -2.03 9.11 30.53
C HIS A 211 -0.72 9.91 30.44
N LEU A 212 -0.71 10.99 29.65
CA LEU A 212 0.43 11.91 29.57
C LEU A 212 0.70 12.62 30.90
N PHE A 213 -0.35 13.05 31.61
CA PHE A 213 -0.22 13.66 32.93
C PHE A 213 0.38 12.69 33.96
N ILE A 214 -0.06 11.43 33.99
CA ILE A 214 0.52 10.40 34.86
C ILE A 214 2.01 10.21 34.56
N LEU A 215 2.39 10.15 33.28
CA LEU A 215 3.80 10.03 32.85
C LEU A 215 4.64 11.23 33.31
N ILE A 216 4.10 12.45 33.20
CA ILE A 216 4.79 13.67 33.65
C ILE A 216 4.98 13.65 35.17
N VAL A 217 3.94 13.31 35.94
CA VAL A 217 4.04 13.23 37.41
C VAL A 217 5.05 12.15 37.83
N ALA A 218 5.01 10.97 37.20
CA ALA A 218 5.98 9.91 37.46
C ALA A 218 7.41 10.38 37.18
N LEU A 219 7.64 11.08 36.07
CA LEU A 219 8.95 11.63 35.71
C LEU A 219 9.44 12.67 36.73
N VAL A 220 8.58 13.58 37.18
CA VAL A 220 8.93 14.59 38.19
C VAL A 220 9.30 13.92 39.51
N MET A 221 8.56 12.90 39.94
CA MET A 221 8.86 12.14 41.15
C MET A 221 10.19 11.37 41.04
N GLU A 222 10.49 10.79 39.88
CA GLU A 222 11.76 10.09 39.62
C GLU A 222 12.95 11.06 39.66
N ILE A 223 12.80 12.24 39.05
CA ILE A 223 13.82 13.30 39.08
C ILE A 223 14.03 13.81 40.50
N GLY A 224 12.95 14.03 41.27
CA GLY A 224 13.02 14.47 42.66
C GLY A 224 13.83 13.50 43.53
N LYS A 225 13.51 12.20 43.46
CA LYS A 225 14.27 11.15 44.16
C LYS A 225 15.75 11.14 43.77
N LYS A 226 16.06 11.37 42.48
CA LYS A 226 17.44 11.39 41.99
C LYS A 226 18.22 12.60 42.50
N ILE A 227 17.57 13.76 42.62
CA ILE A 227 18.18 14.97 43.19
C ILE A 227 18.45 14.78 44.69
N GLU A 228 17.51 14.21 45.45
CA GLU A 228 17.71 13.91 46.87
C GLU A 228 18.87 12.92 47.08
N SER A 229 18.98 11.87 46.26
CA SER A 229 20.10 10.91 46.33
C SER A 229 21.47 11.48 45.94
N LEU A 230 21.52 12.65 45.32
CA LEU A 230 22.76 13.37 44.98
C LEU A 230 23.13 14.44 46.01
N ALA A 231 22.23 14.74 46.95
CA ALA A 231 22.43 15.70 48.02
C ALA A 231 22.87 15.05 49.35
N GLU A 232 22.84 13.73 49.44
CA GLU A 232 23.51 12.89 50.46
C GLU A 232 24.91 12.46 50.00
#